data_AF-A0A0C2YWZ6-F1
#
_entry.id   AF-A0A0C2YWZ6-F1
#
_cell.length_a   1.000
_cell.length_b   1.000
_cell.length_c   1.000
_cell.angle_alpha   90.00
_cell.angle_beta   90.00
_cell.angle_gamma   90.00
#
_symmetry.space_group_name_H-M   'P 1'
#
loop_
_entity.id
_entity.type
_entity.pdbx_description
1 polymer ?
#
loop_
_entity_poly.entity_id
_entity_poly.type
_entity_poly.pdbx_seq_one_letter_code
_entity_poly.pdbx_strand_id
1 'polypeptide(L)'
;MTPKEREPLKFLVQHLCYGLAAAATFGGLVLATDLGHIRTLAMDSPNPAPVLILMFLGLFVTFGSVAMGVGIMSLAKDDDRDPDIY
;
A
#
# COMPACT_ATOMS: atom_id res chain seq x y z
N MET A 1 15.57 19.90 -5.56
CA MET A 1 15.09 19.24 -4.33
C MET A 1 15.99 19.66 -3.19
N THR A 2 15.49 20.62 -2.41
CA THR A 2 16.10 21.13 -1.20
C THR A 2 16.10 20.03 -0.11
N PRO A 3 17.02 20.07 0.87
CA PRO A 3 17.16 19.02 1.89
C PRO A 3 15.87 18.74 2.69
N LYS A 4 15.06 19.78 2.93
CA LYS A 4 13.79 19.70 3.68
C LYS A 4 12.71 18.86 2.98
N GLU A 5 12.75 18.74 1.65
CA GLU A 5 11.75 17.97 0.88
C GLU A 5 12.03 16.46 0.84
N ARG A 6 13.23 16.02 1.21
CA ARG A 6 13.65 14.61 1.15
C ARG A 6 13.14 13.77 2.32
N GLU A 7 12.92 14.39 3.47
CA GLU A 7 12.41 13.74 4.69
C GLU A 7 10.96 13.27 4.54
N PRO A 8 10.02 14.12 4.06
CA PRO A 8 8.65 13.73 3.73
C PRO A 8 8.59 12.55 2.77
N LEU A 9 9.43 12.58 1.75
CA LEU A 9 9.44 11.57 0.69
C LEU A 9 9.94 10.22 1.21
N LYS A 10 10.94 10.21 2.10
CA LYS A 10 11.40 8.99 2.78
C LYS A 10 10.31 8.42 3.67
N PHE A 11 9.62 9.26 4.45
CA PHE A 11 8.51 8.84 5.29
C PHE A 11 7.37 8.23 4.49
N LEU A 12 7.03 8.86 3.36
CA LEU A 12 5.97 8.39 2.48
C LEU A 12 6.32 7.05 1.81
N VAL A 13 7.57 6.89 1.36
CA VAL A 13 8.06 5.62 0.79
C VAL A 13 8.04 4.52 1.84
N GLN A 14 8.40 4.82 3.09
CA GLN A 14 8.33 3.83 4.18
C GLN A 14 6.88 3.39 4.44
N HIS A 15 5.93 4.31 4.46
CA HIS A 15 4.50 3.98 4.60
C HIS A 15 3.98 3.17 3.40
N LEU A 16 4.40 3.51 2.18
CA LEU A 16 4.08 2.72 1.00
C LEU A 16 4.58 1.28 1.13
N CYS A 17 5.80 1.06 1.63
CA CYS A 17 6.34 -0.28 1.87
C CYS A 17 5.46 -1.07 2.86
N TYR A 18 4.96 -0.44 3.92
CA TYR A 18 4.01 -1.09 4.83
C TYR A 18 2.67 -1.42 4.15
N GLY A 19 2.14 -0.51 3.33
CA GLY A 19 0.93 -0.76 2.54
C GLY A 19 1.09 -1.91 1.55
N LEU A 20 2.24 -1.99 0.86
CA LEU A 20 2.58 -3.09 -0.04
C LEU A 20 2.74 -4.42 0.71
N ALA A 21 3.41 -4.41 1.87
CA ALA A 21 3.55 -5.61 2.69
C ALA A 21 2.17 -6.12 3.15
N ALA A 22 1.29 -5.23 3.62
CA ALA A 22 -0.06 -5.57 4.03
C ALA A 22 -0.89 -6.14 2.87
N ALA A 23 -0.85 -5.51 1.70
CA ALA A 23 -1.51 -6.00 0.49
C ALA A 23 -0.98 -7.37 0.03
N ALA A 24 0.34 -7.61 0.11
CA ALA A 24 0.92 -8.89 -0.24
C ALA A 24 0.45 -10.00 0.72
N THR A 25 0.47 -9.73 2.04
CA THR A 25 -0.03 -10.67 3.05
C THR A 25 -1.52 -10.94 2.86
N PHE A 26 -2.35 -9.91 2.66
CA PHE A 26 -3.78 -10.06 2.45
C PHE A 26 -4.10 -10.79 1.15
N GLY A 27 -3.44 -10.43 0.04
CA GLY A 27 -3.60 -11.13 -1.24
C GLY A 27 -3.22 -12.61 -1.14
N GLY A 28 -2.15 -12.92 -0.40
CA GLY A 28 -1.77 -14.31 -0.11
C GLY A 28 -2.84 -15.06 0.70
N LEU A 29 -3.44 -14.41 1.70
CA LEU A 29 -4.56 -14.99 2.48
C LEU A 29 -5.80 -15.23 1.62
N VAL A 30 -6.14 -14.30 0.72
CA VAL A 30 -7.26 -14.44 -0.23
C VAL A 30 -7.05 -15.69 -1.12
N LEU A 31 -5.84 -15.89 -1.63
CA LEU A 31 -5.50 -17.08 -2.40
C LEU A 31 -5.54 -18.36 -1.54
N ALA A 32 -5.01 -18.30 -0.32
CA ALA A 32 -4.92 -19.46 0.57
C ALA A 32 -6.30 -19.95 1.04
N THR A 33 -7.23 -19.02 1.25
CA THR A 33 -8.62 -19.31 1.68
C THR A 33 -9.56 -19.59 0.50
N ASP A 34 -9.06 -19.50 -0.73
CA ASP A 34 -9.86 -19.53 -1.96
C ASP A 34 -11.08 -18.61 -1.88
N LEU A 35 -10.86 -17.42 -1.33
CA LEU A 35 -11.92 -16.48 -1.02
C LEU A 35 -12.59 -16.03 -2.33
N GLY A 36 -13.87 -16.32 -2.49
CA GLY A 36 -14.60 -16.07 -3.74
C GLY A 36 -14.21 -16.98 -4.90
N HIS A 37 -13.62 -18.14 -4.64
CA HIS A 37 -13.09 -19.08 -5.64
C HIS A 37 -12.00 -18.47 -6.54
N ILE A 38 -11.33 -17.40 -6.12
CA ILE A 38 -10.32 -16.70 -6.93
C ILE A 38 -9.13 -17.61 -7.26
N ARG A 39 -8.69 -18.46 -6.33
CA ARG A 39 -7.62 -19.45 -6.59
C ARG A 39 -8.12 -20.51 -7.57
N THR A 40 -9.34 -21.00 -7.38
CA THR A 40 -9.96 -21.95 -8.31
C THR A 40 -10.09 -21.35 -9.72
N LEU A 41 -10.54 -20.09 -9.85
CA LEU A 41 -10.63 -19.35 -11.11
C LEU A 41 -9.27 -19.16 -11.78
N ALA A 42 -8.22 -18.87 -11.01
CA ALA A 42 -6.87 -18.76 -11.54
C ALA A 42 -6.37 -20.10 -12.08
N MET A 43 -6.63 -21.21 -11.39
CA MET A 43 -6.19 -22.55 -11.77
C MET A 43 -6.98 -23.14 -12.94
N ASP A 44 -8.25 -22.78 -13.08
CA ASP A 44 -9.13 -23.23 -14.19
C ASP A 44 -8.91 -22.41 -15.47
N SER A 45 -8.38 -21.19 -15.34
CA SER A 45 -8.08 -20.33 -16.48
C SER A 45 -6.87 -20.84 -17.28
N PRO A 46 -6.92 -20.83 -18.63
CA PRO A 46 -5.77 -21.13 -19.49
C PRO A 46 -4.55 -20.23 -19.21
N ASN A 47 -4.79 -19.04 -18.66
CA ASN A 47 -3.75 -18.11 -18.23
C ASN A 47 -4.10 -17.53 -16.84
N PRO A 48 -3.44 -17.98 -15.76
CA PRO A 48 -3.62 -17.42 -14.41
C PRO A 48 -3.03 -16.02 -14.25
N ALA A 49 -2.07 -15.63 -15.10
CA ALA A 49 -1.29 -14.40 -14.93
C ALA A 49 -2.14 -13.12 -14.82
N PRO A 50 -3.16 -12.87 -15.66
CA PRO A 50 -3.98 -11.67 -15.56
C PRO A 50 -4.78 -11.61 -14.25
N VAL A 51 -5.29 -12.76 -13.77
CA VAL A 51 -6.06 -12.85 -12.52
C VAL A 51 -5.18 -12.43 -11.35
N LEU A 52 -3.98 -13.01 -11.27
CA LEU A 52 -3.03 -12.70 -10.20
C LEU A 52 -2.56 -11.25 -10.27
N ILE A 53 -2.21 -10.75 -11.46
CA ILE A 53 -1.76 -9.37 -11.64
C ILE A 53 -2.87 -8.40 -11.26
N LEU A 54 -4.09 -8.55 -11.79
CA LEU A 54 -5.19 -7.62 -11.49
C LEU A 54 -5.56 -7.67 -10.00
N MET A 55 -5.55 -8.85 -9.40
CA MET A 55 -5.82 -9.00 -7.97
C MET A 55 -4.75 -8.30 -7.12
N PHE A 56 -3.47 -8.61 -7.32
CA PHE A 56 -2.38 -7.99 -6.55
C PHE A 56 -2.22 -6.50 -6.85
N LEU A 57 -2.35 -6.07 -8.10
CA LEU A 57 -2.29 -4.67 -8.50
C LEU A 57 -3.41 -3.88 -7.81
N GLY A 58 -4.66 -4.36 -7.88
CA GLY A 58 -5.78 -3.71 -7.20
C GLY A 58 -5.54 -3.59 -5.70
N LEU A 59 -5.08 -4.67 -5.07
CA LEU A 59 -4.70 -4.70 -3.66
C LEU A 59 -3.58 -3.71 -3.31
N PHE A 60 -2.50 -3.69 -4.09
CA PHE A 60 -1.38 -2.78 -3.90
C PHE A 60 -1.80 -1.32 -4.05
N VAL A 61 -2.65 -1.01 -5.03
CA VAL A 61 -3.17 0.35 -5.22
C VAL A 61 -4.05 0.77 -4.05
N THR A 62 -4.95 -0.10 -3.58
CA THR A 62 -5.83 0.21 -2.43
C THR A 62 -5.04 0.43 -1.14
N PHE A 63 -4.26 -0.56 -0.69
CA PHE A 63 -3.51 -0.43 0.56
C PHE A 63 -2.35 0.56 0.45
N GLY A 64 -1.69 0.65 -0.70
CA GLY A 64 -0.64 1.63 -0.96
C GLY A 64 -1.17 3.07 -0.87
N SER A 65 -2.33 3.34 -1.48
CA SER A 65 -2.98 4.65 -1.41
C SER A 65 -3.39 5.02 0.02
N VAL A 66 -4.00 4.09 0.76
CA VAL A 66 -4.38 4.32 2.17
C VAL A 66 -3.15 4.59 3.03
N ALA A 67 -2.09 3.78 2.91
CA ALA A 67 -0.87 3.96 3.69
C ALA A 67 -0.17 5.28 3.38
N MET A 68 -0.13 5.70 2.11
CA MET A 68 0.35 7.03 1.72
C MET A 68 -0.49 8.15 2.34
N GLY A 69 -1.83 8.04 2.31
CA GLY A 69 -2.74 9.03 2.90
C GLY A 69 -2.51 9.21 4.41
N VAL A 70 -2.33 8.09 5.13
CA VAL A 70 -1.97 8.11 6.57
C VAL A 70 -0.62 8.79 6.78
N GLY A 71 0.38 8.48 5.95
CA GLY A 71 1.71 9.10 6.02
C GLY A 71 1.67 10.62 5.85
N ILE A 72 0.88 11.13 4.89
CA ILE A 72 0.71 12.57 4.66
C ILE A 72 0.03 13.25 5.85
N MET A 73 -1.06 12.68 6.38
CA MET A 73 -1.75 13.25 7.55
C MET A 73 -0.88 13.25 8.80
N SER A 74 -0.04 12.23 8.98
CA SER A 74 0.92 12.19 10.09
C SER A 74 1.97 13.30 9.95
N LEU A 75 2.46 13.53 8.74
CA LEU A 75 3.47 14.56 8.48
C LEU A 75 2.90 15.98 8.68
N ALA A 76 1.67 16.24 8.24
CA ALA A 76 0.99 17.50 8.50
C ALA A 76 0.86 17.81 10.00
N LYS A 77 0.63 16.78 10.82
CA LYS A 77 0.49 16.90 12.27
C LYS A 77 1.81 17.11 13.03
N ASP A 78 2.95 16.82 12.40
CA ASP A 78 4.28 17.14 12.94
C ASP A 78 4.70 18.58 12.59
N ASP A 79 4.29 19.10 11.42
CA ASP A 79 4.55 20.49 10.98
C ASP A 79 3.76 21.52 11.82
N ASP A 80 2.50 21.23 12.17
CA ASP A 80 1.67 22.07 13.06
C ASP A 80 2.21 22.18 14.52
N ARG A 81 3.24 21.41 14.86
CA ARG A 81 3.80 21.29 16.22
C ARG A 81 5.08 22.10 16.42
N ASP A 82 5.46 22.98 15.50
CA ASP A 82 6.53 23.97 15.73
C ASP A 82 6.00 25.12 16.62
N PRO A 83 6.47 25.25 17.88
CA PRO A 83 6.05 26.29 18.80
C PRO A 83 7.11 27.40 18.86
N ASP A 84 7.35 28.08 17.75
CA ASP A 84 8.18 29.28 17.65
C ASP A 84 7.33 30.54 17.45
N ILE A 85 6.38 30.73 18.38
CA ILE A 85 5.83 32.04 18.75
C ILE A 85 6.21 32.30 20.21
N TYR A 86 7.41 32.86 20.42
CA TYR A 86 7.77 33.76 21.52
C TYR A 86 8.91 34.68 21.07
#